data_AF-A0A8X6JK61-F1
#
_entry.id   AF-A0A8X6JK61-F1
#
_cell.length_a   1.000
_cell.length_b   1.000
_cell.length_c   1.000
_cell.angle_alpha   90.00
_cell.angle_beta   90.00
_cell.angle_gamma   90.00
#
_symmetry.space_group_name_H-M   'P 1'
#
loop_
_entity.id
_entity.type
_entity.pdbx_description
1 polymer ?
#
loop_
_entity_poly.entity_id
_entity_poly.type
_entity_poly.pdbx_seq_one_letter_code
_entity_poly.pdbx_strand_id
1 'polypeptide(L)'
;MVSQVPSTLKIQAQGQGCGLLQTYLRYHTTTPPEENKFRLNVVGECTSSDCKQRKITTVVSYIPKGKIAGMSVVQIKMITGTVPDKDSLDQLTANPSNKILRADVEDNKVNLYLQEVSNYDMQFSFNVEEIIQAENTQPGQAKVFDYYAPENSASTTYSFKNSA
;
A
#
# COMPACT_ATOMS: atom_id res chain seq x y z
N MET A 1 -19.05 -13.79 4.78
CA MET A 1 -18.36 -13.29 3.57
C MET A 1 -19.43 -12.95 2.55
N VAL A 2 -19.44 -11.73 2.00
CA VAL A 2 -20.42 -11.36 0.96
C VAL A 2 -19.79 -11.72 -0.39
N SER A 3 -20.23 -12.83 -0.99
CA SER A 3 -19.71 -13.32 -2.28
C SER A 3 -20.42 -12.72 -3.50
N GLN A 4 -21.57 -12.06 -3.29
CA GLN A 4 -22.29 -11.35 -4.34
C GLN A 4 -22.92 -10.08 -3.77
N VAL A 5 -22.59 -8.96 -4.41
CA VAL A 5 -23.27 -7.67 -4.25
C VAL A 5 -24.43 -7.64 -5.26
N PRO A 6 -25.66 -7.24 -4.85
CA PRO A 6 -26.76 -7.14 -5.79
C PRO A 6 -26.41 -6.16 -6.93
N SER A 7 -26.29 -6.70 -8.16
CA SER A 7 -25.85 -5.96 -9.34
C SER A 7 -26.97 -5.29 -10.12
N THR A 8 -28.23 -5.55 -9.75
CA THR A 8 -29.40 -5.11 -10.52
C THR A 8 -30.46 -4.48 -9.62
N LEU A 9 -30.79 -3.22 -9.88
CA LEU A 9 -31.90 -2.50 -9.27
C LEU A 9 -32.92 -2.16 -10.38
N LYS A 10 -34.13 -2.69 -10.28
CA LYS A 10 -35.24 -2.34 -11.20
C LYS A 10 -36.16 -1.35 -10.50
N ILE A 11 -36.38 -0.18 -11.12
CA ILE A 11 -37.21 0.90 -10.59
C ILE A 11 -38.29 1.21 -11.62
N GLN A 12 -39.53 1.34 -11.18
CA GLN A 12 -40.66 1.76 -12.01
C GLN A 12 -41.43 2.87 -11.29
N ALA A 13 -41.73 3.95 -12.00
CA ALA A 13 -42.51 5.08 -11.51
C ALA A 13 -43.54 5.50 -12.56
N GLN A 14 -44.76 5.85 -12.14
CA GLN A 14 -45.85 6.29 -13.02
C GLN A 14 -46.64 7.41 -12.33
N GLY A 15 -46.95 8.50 -13.05
CA GLY A 15 -47.67 9.67 -12.52
C GLY A 15 -47.12 11.00 -13.04
N GLN A 16 -47.52 12.11 -12.42
CA GLN A 16 -47.01 13.46 -12.71
C GLN A 16 -46.22 14.01 -11.51
N GLY A 17 -45.06 14.60 -11.77
CA GLY A 17 -44.16 15.17 -10.76
C GLY A 17 -42.71 14.72 -10.93
N CYS A 18 -41.85 15.07 -9.98
CA CYS A 18 -40.43 14.70 -9.95
C CYS A 18 -40.08 14.00 -8.64
N GLY A 19 -39.16 13.03 -8.69
CA GLY A 19 -38.63 12.35 -7.52
C GLY A 19 -37.12 12.11 -7.67
N LEU A 20 -36.39 12.21 -6.56
CA LEU A 20 -34.97 11.87 -6.49
C LEU A 20 -34.84 10.50 -5.80
N LEU A 21 -34.15 9.56 -6.43
CA LEU A 21 -33.82 8.27 -5.84
C LEU A 21 -32.31 8.20 -5.58
N GLN A 22 -31.94 7.98 -4.32
CA GLN A 22 -30.57 7.72 -3.91
C GLN A 22 -30.50 6.34 -3.25
N THR A 23 -29.56 5.50 -3.69
CA THR A 23 -29.32 4.19 -3.11
C THR A 23 -27.88 4.09 -2.63
N TYR A 24 -27.68 3.43 -1.50
CA TYR A 24 -26.37 3.16 -0.93
C TYR A 24 -26.30 1.69 -0.51
N LEU A 25 -25.23 1.01 -0.88
CA LEU A 25 -24.92 -0.32 -0.39
C LEU A 25 -23.73 -0.24 0.54
N ARG A 26 -23.94 -0.64 1.79
CA ARG A 26 -22.87 -0.72 2.79
C ARG A 26 -22.74 -2.16 3.24
N TYR A 27 -21.55 -2.73 3.09
CA TYR A 27 -21.25 -4.09 3.50
C TYR A 27 -19.86 -4.15 4.14
N HIS A 28 -19.65 -5.14 4.99
CA HIS A 28 -18.35 -5.39 5.59
C HIS A 28 -17.56 -6.34 4.69
N THR A 29 -16.37 -5.91 4.26
CA THR A 29 -15.38 -6.78 3.64
C THR A 29 -14.20 -6.94 4.55
N THR A 30 -13.55 -8.10 4.48
CA THR A 30 -12.27 -8.33 5.17
C THR A 30 -11.12 -7.62 4.47
N THR A 31 -11.23 -7.41 3.15
CA THR A 31 -10.29 -6.66 2.32
C THR A 31 -11.06 -5.77 1.34
N PRO A 32 -10.64 -4.52 1.13
CA PRO A 32 -11.22 -3.67 0.08
C PRO A 32 -11.15 -4.38 -1.29
N PRO A 33 -12.13 -4.19 -2.19
CA PRO A 33 -12.01 -4.69 -3.55
C PRO A 33 -10.80 -4.01 -4.23
N GLU A 34 -9.81 -4.81 -4.61
CA GLU A 34 -8.63 -4.36 -5.32
C GLU A 34 -8.75 -4.75 -6.79
N GLU A 35 -8.57 -3.79 -7.70
CA GLU A 35 -8.52 -4.12 -9.14
C GLU A 35 -7.21 -4.80 -9.56
N ASN A 36 -6.24 -4.93 -8.63
CA ASN A 36 -4.95 -5.58 -8.83
C ASN A 36 -4.24 -5.10 -10.10
N LYS A 37 -4.23 -3.77 -10.33
CA LYS A 37 -3.51 -3.14 -11.44
C LYS A 37 -2.02 -2.91 -11.15
N PHE A 38 -1.58 -3.19 -9.94
CA PHE A 38 -0.18 -3.11 -9.52
C PHE A 38 0.35 -4.48 -9.10
N ARG A 39 1.64 -4.71 -9.29
CA ARG A 39 2.41 -5.72 -8.56
C ARG A 39 3.10 -5.03 -7.41
N LEU A 40 3.00 -5.63 -6.22
CA LEU A 40 3.66 -5.16 -5.01
C LEU A 40 4.31 -6.33 -4.29
N ASN A 41 5.61 -6.22 -4.04
CA ASN A 41 6.36 -7.16 -3.21
C ASN A 41 7.14 -6.37 -2.16
N VAL A 42 7.08 -6.83 -0.91
CA VAL A 42 7.78 -6.19 0.22
C VAL A 42 8.51 -7.27 1.00
N VAL A 43 9.81 -7.07 1.21
CA VAL A 43 10.67 -7.99 1.95
C VAL A 43 11.30 -7.23 3.10
N GLY A 44 11.22 -7.80 4.30
CA GLY A 44 11.93 -7.33 5.48
C GLY A 44 13.12 -8.24 5.78
N GLU A 45 14.29 -7.65 6.05
CA GLU A 45 15.53 -8.38 6.32
C GLU A 45 16.25 -7.77 7.54
N CYS A 46 16.90 -8.61 8.34
CA CYS A 46 17.80 -8.15 9.40
C CYS A 46 19.13 -7.66 8.78
N THR A 47 19.61 -6.48 9.17
CA THR A 47 20.90 -5.96 8.71
C THR A 47 21.99 -6.01 9.77
N SER A 48 21.63 -6.22 11.04
CA SER A 48 22.57 -6.45 12.15
C SER A 48 22.49 -7.88 12.68
N SER A 49 23.56 -8.31 13.35
CA SER A 49 23.65 -9.65 13.99
C SER A 49 22.62 -9.86 15.10
N ASP A 50 22.20 -8.79 15.78
CA ASP A 50 21.15 -8.80 16.79
C ASP A 50 19.75 -8.49 16.23
N CYS A 51 19.64 -8.32 14.90
CA CYS A 51 18.41 -7.95 14.18
C CYS A 51 17.68 -6.71 14.73
N LYS A 52 18.36 -5.84 15.50
CA LYS A 52 17.78 -4.55 15.91
C LYS A 52 17.72 -3.56 14.77
N GLN A 53 18.65 -3.68 13.82
CA GLN A 53 18.63 -2.93 12.57
C GLN A 53 18.07 -3.83 11.47
N ARG A 54 17.11 -3.28 10.74
CA ARG A 54 16.34 -3.97 9.71
C ARG A 54 16.23 -3.10 8.48
N LYS A 55 15.94 -3.74 7.36
CA LYS A 55 15.71 -3.07 6.08
C LYS A 55 14.42 -3.57 5.47
N ILE A 56 13.60 -2.65 4.99
CA ILE A 56 12.44 -2.98 4.16
C ILE A 56 12.79 -2.65 2.72
N THR A 57 12.71 -3.63 1.84
CA THR A 57 12.86 -3.48 0.39
C THR A 57 11.51 -3.69 -0.27
N THR A 58 11.08 -2.69 -1.04
CA THR A 58 9.81 -2.72 -1.77
C THR A 58 10.08 -2.71 -3.26
N VAL A 59 9.36 -3.57 -3.98
CA VAL A 59 9.34 -3.63 -5.44
C VAL A 59 7.91 -3.42 -5.91
N VAL A 60 7.72 -2.45 -6.80
CA VAL A 60 6.42 -2.09 -7.35
C VAL A 60 6.49 -1.94 -8.87
N SER A 61 5.46 -2.42 -9.57
CA SER A 61 5.27 -2.20 -11.00
C SER A 61 3.79 -2.14 -11.37
N TYR A 62 3.49 -1.47 -12.49
CA TYR A 62 2.14 -1.37 -13.03
C TYR A 62 1.89 -2.50 -14.02
N ILE A 63 0.74 -3.17 -13.92
CA ILE A 63 0.43 -4.37 -14.70
C ILE A 63 -0.05 -4.06 -16.13
N PRO A 64 -0.93 -3.07 -16.36
CA PRO A 64 -1.41 -2.76 -17.70
C PRO A 64 -0.28 -2.42 -18.68
N LYS A 65 -0.06 -3.29 -19.68
CA LYS A 65 1.07 -3.19 -20.62
C LYS A 65 1.05 -1.88 -21.41
N GLY A 66 2.22 -1.25 -21.53
CA GLY A 66 2.41 -0.02 -22.30
C GLY A 66 1.76 1.21 -21.66
N LYS A 67 1.32 1.09 -20.40
CA LYS A 67 0.74 2.20 -19.64
C LYS A 67 1.61 2.49 -18.42
N ILE A 68 1.52 3.73 -17.96
CA ILE A 68 2.16 4.22 -16.76
C ILE A 68 1.04 4.69 -15.83
N ALA A 69 1.03 4.22 -14.59
CA ALA A 69 0.22 4.83 -13.55
C ALA A 69 0.87 6.16 -13.17
N GLY A 70 0.07 7.21 -13.05
CA GLY A 70 0.57 8.50 -12.58
C GLY A 70 0.93 8.45 -11.10
N MET A 71 0.64 9.54 -10.40
CA MET A 71 0.93 9.64 -8.97
C MET A 71 0.30 8.47 -8.21
N SER A 72 1.14 7.72 -7.51
CA SER A 72 0.76 6.51 -6.78
C SER A 72 1.32 6.56 -5.37
N VAL A 73 0.62 5.96 -4.41
CA VAL A 73 1.04 5.96 -3.01
C VAL A 73 1.33 4.53 -2.57
N VAL A 74 2.50 4.32 -1.99
CA VAL A 74 2.85 3.07 -1.30
C VAL A 74 2.77 3.32 0.20
N GLN A 75 1.83 2.66 0.86
CA GLN A 75 1.63 2.70 2.30
C GLN A 75 2.17 1.41 2.92
N ILE A 76 3.08 1.51 3.88
CA ILE A 76 3.67 0.38 4.59
C ILE A 76 3.43 0.57 6.08
N LYS A 77 2.61 -0.30 6.66
CA LYS A 77 2.36 -0.34 8.11
C LYS A 77 3.49 -1.11 8.79
N MET A 78 4.18 -0.45 9.72
CA MET A 78 5.29 -1.06 10.44
C MET A 78 4.81 -2.20 11.33
N ILE A 79 5.69 -3.20 11.50
CA ILE A 79 5.47 -4.30 12.44
C ILE A 79 5.58 -3.74 13.86
N THR A 80 4.73 -4.21 14.77
CA THR A 80 4.75 -3.79 16.18
C THR A 80 6.14 -3.87 16.79
N GLY A 81 6.55 -2.83 17.51
CA GLY A 81 7.87 -2.73 18.13
C GLY A 81 8.98 -2.20 17.21
N THR A 82 8.64 -1.82 15.99
CA THR A 82 9.58 -1.21 15.02
C THR A 82 9.17 0.19 14.60
N VAL A 83 10.17 1.02 14.26
CA VAL A 83 9.99 2.37 13.75
C VAL A 83 10.86 2.59 12.51
N PRO A 84 10.40 3.36 11.51
CA PRO A 84 11.22 3.67 10.36
C PRO A 84 12.33 4.64 10.75
N ASP A 85 13.52 4.42 10.21
CA ASP A 85 14.62 5.37 10.34
C ASP A 85 14.38 6.58 9.42
N LYS A 86 14.25 7.76 10.02
CA LYS A 86 13.90 8.99 9.30
C LYS A 86 14.99 9.41 8.31
N ASP A 87 16.26 9.26 8.68
CA ASP A 87 17.37 9.69 7.83
C ASP A 87 17.42 8.87 6.52
N SER A 88 17.14 7.56 6.59
CA SER A 88 17.03 6.72 5.39
C SER A 88 15.85 7.10 4.49
N LEU A 89 14.73 7.57 5.05
CA LEU A 89 13.59 8.08 4.28
C LEU A 89 13.93 9.42 3.60
N ASP A 90 14.62 10.31 4.31
CA ASP A 90 15.07 11.58 3.76
C ASP A 90 16.07 11.36 2.62
N GLN A 91 17.02 10.43 2.78
CA GLN A 91 17.92 10.01 1.68
C GLN A 91 17.17 9.40 0.49
N LEU A 92 16.13 8.63 0.77
CA LEU A 92 15.32 7.99 -0.27
C LEU A 92 14.61 9.04 -1.16
N THR A 93 14.10 10.11 -0.55
CA THR A 93 13.42 11.22 -1.26
C THR A 93 14.41 12.22 -1.88
N ALA A 94 15.61 12.39 -1.30
CA ALA A 94 16.64 13.27 -1.83
C ALA A 94 17.25 12.78 -3.15
N ASN A 95 17.14 11.48 -3.47
CA ASN A 95 17.62 10.93 -4.73
C ASN A 95 16.53 11.00 -5.83
N PRO A 96 16.65 11.92 -6.81
CA PRO A 96 15.63 12.09 -7.85
C PRO A 96 15.47 10.87 -8.76
N SER A 97 16.49 10.01 -8.86
CA SER A 97 16.41 8.77 -9.65
C SER A 97 15.38 7.79 -9.08
N ASN A 98 15.07 7.91 -7.80
CA ASN A 98 14.07 7.08 -7.15
C ASN A 98 12.64 7.50 -7.49
N LYS A 99 12.38 8.64 -8.14
CA LYS A 99 11.00 9.10 -8.49
C LYS A 99 10.01 9.12 -7.31
N ILE A 100 10.51 9.28 -6.08
CA ILE A 100 9.71 9.42 -4.86
C ILE A 100 9.68 10.90 -4.51
N LEU A 101 8.50 11.50 -4.57
CA LEU A 101 8.29 12.93 -4.35
C LEU A 101 8.34 13.30 -2.85
N ARG A 102 7.87 12.38 -1.99
CA ARG A 102 7.73 12.63 -0.56
C ARG A 102 7.61 11.31 0.21
N ALA A 103 8.07 11.33 1.45
CA ALA A 103 7.85 10.28 2.44
C ALA A 103 7.24 10.91 3.70
N ASP A 104 6.10 10.39 4.15
CA ASP A 104 5.46 10.81 5.40
C ASP A 104 5.35 9.62 6.36
N VAL A 105 5.47 9.88 7.66
CA VAL A 105 5.24 8.89 8.71
C VAL A 105 4.04 9.33 9.53
N GLU A 106 2.97 8.53 9.51
CA GLU A 106 1.71 8.81 10.20
C GLU A 106 1.15 7.51 10.78
N ASP A 107 0.74 7.51 12.05
CA ASP A 107 0.12 6.36 12.73
C ASP A 107 0.87 5.03 12.56
N ASN A 108 2.21 5.05 12.71
CA ASN A 108 3.08 3.89 12.51
C ASN A 108 3.04 3.31 11.08
N LYS A 109 2.74 4.16 10.10
CA LYS A 109 2.78 3.85 8.67
C LYS A 109 3.69 4.81 7.95
N VAL A 110 4.47 4.27 7.02
CA VAL A 110 5.23 5.07 6.04
C VAL A 110 4.38 5.21 4.78
N ASN A 111 4.15 6.43 4.33
CA ASN A 111 3.48 6.75 3.08
C ASN A 111 4.51 7.34 2.10
N LEU A 112 4.78 6.63 1.00
CA LEU A 112 5.69 7.04 -0.06
C LEU A 112 4.89 7.50 -1.27
N TYR A 113 5.09 8.74 -1.69
CA TYR A 113 4.40 9.34 -2.83
C TYR A 113 5.28 9.19 -4.07
N LEU A 114 4.91 8.27 -4.94
CA LEU A 114 5.61 7.99 -6.20
C LEU A 114 5.09 8.94 -7.28
N GLN A 115 5.99 9.50 -8.07
CA GLN A 115 5.62 10.36 -9.20
C GLN A 115 4.83 9.59 -10.27
N GLU A 116 5.32 8.39 -10.60
CA GLU A 116 4.73 7.49 -11.59
C GLU A 116 5.21 6.06 -11.37
N VAL A 117 4.43 5.07 -11.81
CA VAL A 117 4.80 3.66 -11.79
C VAL A 117 4.60 3.07 -13.17
N SER A 118 5.69 2.59 -13.77
CA SER A 118 5.69 1.98 -15.11
C SER A 118 5.55 0.45 -15.04
N ASN A 119 5.58 -0.21 -16.20
CA ASN A 119 5.66 -1.67 -16.25
C ASN A 119 7.01 -2.26 -15.79
N TYR A 120 8.04 -1.43 -15.61
CA TYR A 120 9.34 -1.85 -15.07
C TYR A 120 9.32 -1.85 -13.55
N ASP A 121 10.00 -2.84 -12.95
CA ASP A 121 10.12 -2.97 -11.50
C ASP A 121 10.90 -1.78 -10.93
N MET A 122 10.20 -1.00 -10.11
CA MET A 122 10.74 0.09 -9.34
C MET A 122 11.05 -0.44 -7.94
N GLN A 123 12.32 -0.38 -7.55
CA GLN A 123 12.79 -0.87 -6.26
C GLN A 123 13.32 0.26 -5.39
N PHE A 124 12.90 0.28 -4.13
CA PHE A 124 13.42 1.20 -3.12
C PHE A 124 13.43 0.54 -1.75
N SER A 125 14.22 1.10 -0.84
CA SER A 125 14.37 0.57 0.51
C SER A 125 14.66 1.67 1.52
N PHE A 126 14.25 1.45 2.76
CA PHE A 126 14.59 2.28 3.90
C PHE A 126 14.87 1.40 5.12
N ASN A 127 15.58 1.96 6.10
CA ASN A 127 15.98 1.28 7.31
C ASN A 127 14.87 1.37 8.36
N VAL A 128 14.87 0.38 9.25
CA VAL A 128 13.89 0.23 10.32
C VAL A 128 14.62 -0.21 11.57
N GLU A 129 14.28 0.41 12.70
CA GLU A 129 14.86 0.09 14.00
C GLU A 129 13.86 -0.65 14.88
N GLU A 130 14.34 -1.64 15.63
CA GLU A 130 13.58 -2.23 16.73
C GLU A 130 13.73 -1.39 18.00
N ILE A 131 12.59 -0.88 18.50
CA ILE A 131 12.54 -0.13 19.76
C ILE A 131 11.94 -0.95 20.91
N ILE A 132 11.13 -1.96 20.59
CA ILE A 132 10.52 -2.86 21.57
C ILE A 132 10.59 -4.27 20.99
N GLN A 133 11.21 -5.18 21.74
CA GLN A 133 11.21 -6.59 21.42
C GLN A 133 9.82 -7.17 21.72
N ALA A 134 8.98 -7.23 20.68
CA ALA A 134 7.64 -7.80 20.79
C ALA A 134 7.67 -9.30 20.42
N GLU A 135 7.04 -10.12 21.25
CA GLU A 135 6.79 -11.53 20.90
C GLU A 135 5.56 -11.67 20.01
N ASN A 136 5.55 -12.69 19.15
CA ASN A 136 4.41 -13.04 18.28
C ASN A 136 3.91 -11.87 17.40
N THR A 137 4.84 -11.10 16.83
CA THR A 137 4.51 -9.98 15.94
C THR A 137 3.71 -10.47 14.73
N GLN A 138 2.58 -9.81 14.45
CA GLN A 138 1.82 -10.03 13.23
C GLN A 138 2.61 -9.51 12.02
N PRO A 139 2.43 -10.11 10.82
CA PRO A 139 3.01 -9.59 9.59
C PRO A 139 2.62 -8.13 9.34
N GLY A 140 3.57 -7.34 8.85
CA GLY A 140 3.32 -5.98 8.39
C GLY A 140 2.45 -6.01 7.14
N GLN A 141 1.66 -4.96 6.93
CA GLN A 141 0.81 -4.82 5.75
C GLN A 141 1.33 -3.69 4.86
N ALA A 142 1.37 -3.93 3.57
CA ALA A 142 1.73 -2.93 2.58
C ALA A 142 0.65 -2.85 1.50
N LYS A 143 0.39 -1.64 1.01
CA LYS A 143 -0.58 -1.37 -0.05
C LYS A 143 -0.03 -0.33 -1.01
N VAL A 144 -0.20 -0.56 -2.30
CA VAL A 144 -0.01 0.45 -3.34
C VAL A 144 -1.37 0.82 -3.93
N PHE A 145 -1.58 2.09 -4.23
CA PHE A 145 -2.79 2.57 -4.90
C PHE A 145 -2.54 3.81 -5.76
N ASP A 146 -3.34 3.98 -6.81
CA ASP A 146 -3.38 5.21 -7.61
C ASP A 146 -3.97 6.36 -6.78
N TYR A 147 -3.36 7.54 -6.81
CA TYR A 147 -3.76 8.69 -6.00
C TYR A 147 -5.16 9.22 -6.37
N TYR A 148 -5.56 9.11 -7.63
CA TYR A 148 -6.84 9.63 -8.13
C TYR A 148 -7.93 8.56 -8.24
N ALA A 149 -7.55 7.28 -8.30
CA ALA A 149 -8.48 6.14 -8.36
C ALA A 149 -8.03 5.01 -7.41
N PRO A 150 -8.19 5.15 -6.08
CA PRO A 150 -7.62 4.25 -5.07
C PRO A 150 -8.10 2.79 -5.11
N GLU A 151 -9.19 2.50 -5.81
CA GLU A 151 -9.64 1.14 -6.15
C GLU A 151 -8.63 0.39 -7.03
N ASN A 152 -7.86 1.13 -7.84
CA ASN A 152 -6.68 0.63 -8.53
C ASN A 152 -5.56 0.44 -7.51
N SER A 153 -5.54 -0.72 -6.87
CA SER A 153 -4.63 -1.02 -5.79
C SER A 153 -4.18 -2.47 -5.78
N ALA A 154 -3.16 -2.75 -4.97
CA ALA A 154 -2.73 -4.09 -4.61
C ALA A 154 -2.15 -4.06 -3.19
N SER A 155 -2.43 -5.09 -2.39
CA SER A 155 -1.89 -5.26 -1.05
C SER A 155 -1.02 -6.52 -0.94
N THR A 156 -0.07 -6.49 -0.01
CA THR A 156 0.74 -7.65 0.38
C THR A 156 1.07 -7.58 1.86
N THR A 157 1.58 -8.69 2.40
CA THR A 157 2.10 -8.75 3.77
C THR A 157 3.59 -9.05 3.75
N TYR A 158 4.31 -8.57 4.76
CA TYR A 158 5.74 -8.84 4.92
C TYR A 158 6.09 -9.20 6.35
N SER A 159 7.21 -9.90 6.51
CA SER A 159 7.82 -10.21 7.80
C SER A 159 9.33 -9.97 7.71
N PHE A 160 9.97 -9.73 8.84
CA PHE A 160 11.43 -9.70 8.89
C PHE A 160 11.97 -11.13 8.90
N LYS A 161 12.74 -11.49 7.88
CA LYS A 161 13.45 -12.76 7.84
C LYS A 161 14.80 -12.60 8.54
N ASN A 162 15.18 -13.60 9.34
CA ASN A 162 16.55 -13.72 9.81
C ASN A 162 17.45 -13.99 8.61
N SER A 163 18.53 -13.23 8.50
CA SER A 163 19.61 -13.50 7.55
C SER A 163 20.16 -14.88 7.87
N ALA A 164 20.12 -15.79 6.90
CA ALA A 164 20.67 -17.14 7.02
C ALA A 164 22.17 -17.11 7.28
#